data_AF-A0A6M3ILI6-F1
#
_entry.id   AF-A0A6M3ILI6-F1
#
_cell.length_a   1.000
_cell.length_b   1.000
_cell.length_c   1.000
_cell.angle_alpha   90.00
_cell.angle_beta   90.00
_cell.angle_gamma   90.00
#
_symmetry.space_group_name_H-M   'P 1'
#
loop_
_entity.id
_entity.type
_entity.pdbx_description
1 polymer ?
#
loop_
_entity_poly.entity_id
_entity_poly.type
_entity_poly.pdbx_seq_one_letter_code
_entity_poly.pdbx_strand_id
1 'polypeptide(L)'
;MIIKIFWHILLQNHWYCIVTCQLRILLYSGLYDACDSITIGCLGDKKERDYLQRFIIDMYPKIKIGYFSENPLEYEFPTLKLIEEDNSEYTGLYFHNKSVTKPNDTIISHWKYFLEEKILNQWGQHYQNILKGFDVSSVNYLRSPNHFSGNFWWFNREYIYNCPMVDKLNHNYRWHAEQWICMGKGNFYYPAFQEPGETVFKIKQHGNQKMSHIGE
;
A
#
# COMPACT_ATOMS: atom_id res chain seq x y z
N MET A 1 -1.20 -13.63 14.53
CA MET A 1 -0.75 -12.23 14.72
C MET A 1 -1.70 -11.36 13.93
N ILE A 2 -2.16 -10.25 14.49
CA ILE A 2 -3.15 -9.36 13.87
C ILE A 2 -2.53 -8.69 12.64
N ILE A 3 -3.25 -8.63 11.53
CA ILE A 3 -2.87 -7.91 10.32
C ILE A 3 -3.77 -6.69 10.15
N LYS A 4 -3.17 -5.50 10.11
CA LYS A 4 -3.89 -4.25 9.81
C LYS A 4 -3.38 -3.62 8.54
N ILE A 5 -4.30 -3.10 7.75
CA ILE A 5 -4.00 -2.44 6.48
C ILE A 5 -4.35 -0.96 6.62
N PHE A 6 -3.46 -0.09 6.15
CA PHE A 6 -3.65 1.35 6.05
C PHE A 6 -3.58 1.75 4.59
N TRP A 7 -4.68 2.28 4.08
CA TRP A 7 -4.83 2.56 2.65
C TRP A 7 -5.07 4.05 2.44
N HIS A 8 -4.09 4.74 1.84
CA HIS A 8 -4.27 6.13 1.46
C HIS A 8 -4.99 6.22 0.10
N ILE A 9 -6.09 6.98 0.04
CA ILE A 9 -6.89 7.16 -1.17
C ILE A 9 -7.06 8.64 -1.44
N LEU A 10 -6.50 9.11 -2.56
CA LEU A 10 -6.82 10.42 -3.14
C LEU A 10 -7.96 10.27 -4.15
N LEU A 11 -9.09 10.90 -3.87
CA LEU A 11 -10.35 10.85 -4.64
C LEU A 11 -10.33 11.84 -5.81
N GLN A 12 -9.45 11.60 -6.78
CA GLN A 12 -9.34 12.41 -7.99
C GLN A 12 -9.38 11.53 -9.24
N ASN A 13 -9.69 12.13 -10.40
CA ASN A 13 -9.64 11.47 -11.71
C ASN A 13 -10.34 10.09 -11.71
N HIS A 14 -9.61 9.02 -12.01
CA HIS A 14 -10.13 7.65 -12.09
C HIS A 14 -9.93 6.86 -10.79
N TRP A 15 -10.02 7.51 -9.62
CA TRP A 15 -9.79 6.86 -8.32
C TRP A 15 -10.63 5.59 -8.16
N TYR A 16 -11.90 5.60 -8.58
CA TYR A 16 -12.81 4.47 -8.43
C TYR A 16 -12.30 3.21 -9.14
N CYS A 17 -11.85 3.34 -10.40
CA CYS A 17 -11.27 2.22 -11.15
C CYS A 17 -9.99 1.68 -10.52
N ILE A 18 -9.16 2.56 -9.95
CA ILE A 18 -7.91 2.15 -9.28
C ILE A 18 -8.23 1.41 -7.98
N VAL A 19 -9.08 2.01 -7.15
CA VAL A 19 -9.46 1.45 -5.84
C VAL A 19 -10.18 0.12 -6.01
N THR A 20 -11.11 -0.01 -6.97
CA THR A 20 -11.76 -1.29 -7.25
C THR A 20 -10.79 -2.35 -7.77
N CYS A 21 -9.80 -1.98 -8.60
CA CYS A 21 -8.73 -2.90 -9.01
C CYS A 21 -7.90 -3.38 -7.83
N GLN A 22 -7.48 -2.47 -6.94
CA GLN A 22 -6.71 -2.79 -5.75
C GLN A 22 -7.49 -3.69 -4.78
N LEU A 23 -8.75 -3.35 -4.51
CA LEU A 23 -9.64 -4.16 -3.69
C LEU A 23 -9.83 -5.57 -4.26
N ARG A 24 -9.99 -5.68 -5.57
CA ARG A 24 -10.08 -6.97 -6.26
C ARG A 24 -8.82 -7.83 -6.02
N ILE A 25 -7.64 -7.23 -6.01
CA ILE A 25 -6.40 -7.94 -5.67
C ILE A 25 -6.43 -8.41 -4.21
N LEU A 26 -6.83 -7.55 -3.27
CA LEU A 26 -6.95 -7.95 -1.86
C LEU A 26 -7.89 -9.16 -1.67
N LEU A 27 -9.01 -9.18 -2.41
CA LEU A 27 -9.97 -10.28 -2.36
C LEU A 27 -9.39 -11.57 -2.96
N TYR A 28 -8.86 -11.52 -4.19
CA TYR A 28 -8.37 -12.73 -4.87
C TYR A 28 -7.07 -13.29 -4.30
N SER A 29 -6.21 -12.45 -3.70
CA SER A 29 -4.99 -12.92 -3.03
C SER A 29 -5.25 -13.50 -1.63
N GLY A 30 -6.49 -13.45 -1.14
CA GLY A 30 -6.88 -13.84 0.21
C GLY A 30 -6.43 -12.86 1.31
N LEU A 31 -5.82 -11.73 0.94
CA LEU A 31 -5.34 -10.73 1.90
C LEU A 31 -6.49 -10.04 2.65
N TYR A 32 -7.62 -9.80 1.99
CA TYR A 32 -8.82 -9.27 2.65
C TYR A 32 -9.33 -10.20 3.75
N ASP A 33 -9.34 -11.50 3.48
CA ASP A 33 -9.77 -12.52 4.44
C ASP A 33 -8.77 -12.67 5.59
N ALA A 34 -7.47 -12.60 5.27
CA ALA A 34 -6.39 -12.70 6.24
C ALA A 34 -6.25 -11.48 7.17
N CYS A 35 -6.62 -10.28 6.70
CA CYS A 35 -6.52 -9.06 7.52
C CYS A 35 -7.67 -8.92 8.52
N ASP A 36 -7.39 -8.26 9.65
CA ASP A 36 -8.39 -7.97 10.68
C ASP A 36 -9.15 -6.66 10.37
N SER A 37 -8.46 -5.67 9.80
CA SER A 37 -9.06 -4.39 9.45
C SER A 37 -8.29 -3.63 8.38
N ILE A 38 -9.02 -2.78 7.64
CA ILE A 38 -8.51 -1.87 6.64
C ILE A 38 -8.97 -0.45 7.02
N THR A 39 -8.03 0.41 7.38
CA THR A 39 -8.31 1.82 7.72
C THR A 39 -7.88 2.71 6.55
N ILE A 40 -8.81 3.50 6.04
CA ILE A 40 -8.59 4.42 4.92
C ILE A 40 -8.30 5.83 5.46
N GLY A 41 -7.21 6.44 4.99
CA GLY A 41 -7.06 7.89 5.03
C GLY A 41 -7.38 8.44 3.64
N CYS A 42 -8.40 9.30 3.58
CA CYS A 42 -9.04 9.69 2.33
C CYS A 42 -8.94 11.20 2.11
N LEU A 43 -8.48 11.63 0.93
CA LEU A 43 -8.42 13.03 0.55
C LEU A 43 -9.23 13.30 -0.71
N GLY A 44 -9.91 14.44 -0.78
CA GLY A 44 -10.62 14.91 -1.98
C GLY A 44 -12.07 15.31 -1.68
N ASP A 45 -12.86 15.52 -2.73
CA ASP A 45 -14.19 16.12 -2.58
C ASP A 45 -15.14 15.26 -1.73
N LYS A 46 -15.93 15.91 -0.87
CA LYS A 46 -16.93 15.22 -0.03
C LYS A 46 -17.88 14.33 -0.82
N LYS A 47 -18.28 14.76 -2.03
CA LYS A 47 -19.15 13.97 -2.91
C LYS A 47 -18.51 12.65 -3.32
N GLU A 48 -17.23 12.66 -3.67
CA GLU A 48 -16.48 11.46 -4.04
C GLU A 48 -16.27 10.56 -2.81
N ARG A 49 -16.10 11.14 -1.62
CA ARG A 49 -16.05 10.39 -0.36
C ARG A 49 -17.36 9.67 -0.08
N ASP A 50 -18.49 10.30 -0.36
CA ASP A 50 -19.80 9.68 -0.20
C ASP A 50 -20.02 8.53 -1.21
N TYR A 51 -19.45 8.63 -2.42
CA TYR A 51 -19.40 7.51 -3.36
C TYR A 51 -18.50 6.38 -2.87
N LEU A 52 -17.31 6.69 -2.34
CA LEU A 52 -16.44 5.69 -1.71
C LEU A 52 -17.15 4.95 -0.57
N GLN A 53 -17.89 5.68 0.27
CA GLN A 53 -18.68 5.11 1.35
C GLN A 53 -19.72 4.13 0.79
N ARG A 54 -20.60 4.63 -0.10
CA ARG A 54 -21.75 3.88 -0.60
C ARG A 54 -21.39 2.66 -1.44
N PHE A 55 -20.40 2.77 -2.32
CA PHE A 55 -20.12 1.73 -3.32
C PHE A 55 -19.02 0.76 -2.89
N ILE A 56 -18.21 1.14 -1.89
CA ILE A 56 -17.11 0.29 -1.43
C ILE A 56 -17.30 0.01 0.06
N ILE A 57 -17.18 1.01 0.93
CA ILE A 57 -17.06 0.74 2.37
C ILE A 57 -18.29 0.02 2.94
N ASP A 58 -19.50 0.43 2.58
CA ASP A 58 -20.75 -0.20 3.04
C ASP A 58 -20.87 -1.68 2.62
N MET A 59 -20.13 -2.09 1.59
CA MET A 59 -20.13 -3.46 1.07
C MET A 59 -19.08 -4.36 1.74
N TYR A 60 -18.09 -3.80 2.44
CA TYR A 60 -16.93 -4.53 2.94
C TYR A 60 -16.68 -4.21 4.43
N PRO A 61 -17.14 -5.04 5.38
CA PRO A 61 -17.22 -4.71 6.80
C PRO A 61 -15.85 -4.47 7.48
N LYS A 62 -14.76 -5.01 6.93
CA LYS A 62 -13.40 -4.77 7.44
C LYS A 62 -12.84 -3.40 7.07
N ILE A 63 -13.49 -2.67 6.15
CA ILE A 63 -13.02 -1.37 5.65
C ILE A 63 -13.72 -0.25 6.41
N LYS A 64 -12.95 0.77 6.82
CA LYS A 64 -13.49 1.99 7.43
C LYS A 64 -12.67 3.22 7.04
N ILE A 65 -13.29 4.39 7.05
CA ILE A 65 -12.57 5.67 6.95
C ILE A 65 -12.07 6.05 8.33
N GLY A 66 -10.76 6.15 8.49
CA GLY A 66 -10.12 6.69 9.69
C GLY A 66 -9.88 8.20 9.62
N TYR A 67 -9.69 8.75 8.41
CA TYR A 67 -9.47 10.17 8.20
C TYR A 67 -10.06 10.65 6.88
N PHE A 68 -10.62 11.87 6.87
CA PHE A 68 -11.09 12.55 5.67
C PHE A 68 -10.73 14.04 5.70
N SER A 69 -10.22 14.56 4.58
CA SER A 69 -10.04 15.99 4.35
C SER A 69 -10.26 16.33 2.87
N GLU A 70 -10.79 17.53 2.60
CA GLU A 70 -10.93 18.04 1.23
C GLU A 70 -9.62 18.68 0.72
N ASN A 71 -8.57 18.74 1.55
CA ASN A 71 -7.29 19.34 1.20
C ASN A 71 -6.30 18.30 0.61
N PRO A 72 -6.09 18.25 -0.72
CA PRO A 72 -5.17 17.28 -1.32
C PRO A 72 -3.69 17.56 -1.03
N LEU A 73 -3.35 18.73 -0.47
CA LEU A 73 -1.98 19.10 -0.10
C LEU A 73 -1.54 18.46 1.22
N GLU A 74 -2.42 17.75 1.92
CA GLU A 74 -2.05 16.92 3.07
C GLU A 74 -1.34 15.62 2.63
N TYR A 75 -1.36 15.30 1.33
CA TYR A 75 -0.70 14.12 0.77
C TYR A 75 -1.01 12.86 1.59
N GLU A 76 -0.01 12.01 1.83
CA GLU A 76 -0.17 10.76 2.56
C GLU A 76 -0.10 10.95 4.09
N PHE A 77 0.25 12.15 4.59
CA PHE A 77 0.56 12.38 6.01
C PHE A 77 -0.57 12.00 6.98
N PRO A 78 -1.86 12.30 6.71
CA PRO A 78 -2.93 11.88 7.61
C PRO A 78 -3.03 10.36 7.76
N THR A 79 -2.79 9.61 6.67
CA THR A 79 -2.79 8.14 6.76
C THR A 79 -1.59 7.63 7.55
N LEU A 80 -0.41 8.27 7.40
CA LEU A 80 0.76 7.93 8.22
C LEU A 80 0.51 8.24 9.70
N LYS A 81 -0.22 9.31 10.01
CA LYS A 81 -0.64 9.64 11.38
C LYS A 81 -1.52 8.55 11.99
N LEU A 82 -2.46 7.99 11.22
CA LEU A 82 -3.27 6.85 11.68
C LEU A 82 -2.42 5.63 12.03
N ILE A 83 -1.30 5.40 11.32
CA ILE A 83 -0.34 4.33 11.64
C ILE A 83 0.42 4.64 12.92
N GLU A 84 0.91 5.87 13.06
CA GLU A 84 1.64 6.34 14.24
C GLU A 84 0.79 6.22 15.52
N GLU A 85 -0.49 6.60 15.46
CA GLU A 85 -1.38 6.67 16.62
C GLU A 85 -1.94 5.31 17.06
N ASP A 86 -1.96 4.30 16.18
CA ASP A 86 -2.47 2.97 16.51
C ASP A 86 -1.46 2.21 17.38
N ASN A 87 -1.61 2.25 18.71
CA ASN A 87 -0.69 1.62 19.67
C ASN A 87 -0.97 0.13 19.96
N SER A 88 -1.78 -0.54 19.12
CA SER A 88 -2.02 -1.97 19.29
C SER A 88 -0.90 -2.83 18.71
N GLU A 89 -0.84 -4.10 19.09
CA GLU A 89 0.13 -5.06 18.54
C GLU A 89 -0.36 -5.65 17.22
N TYR A 90 0.34 -5.38 16.12
CA TYR A 90 -0.01 -5.89 14.79
C TYR A 90 1.17 -5.92 13.82
N THR A 91 1.03 -6.69 12.74
CA THR A 91 1.81 -6.52 11.51
C THR A 91 1.02 -5.67 10.54
N GLY A 92 1.65 -4.60 10.04
CA GLY A 92 1.00 -3.61 9.22
C GLY A 92 1.32 -3.75 7.73
N LEU A 93 0.39 -3.30 6.90
CA LEU A 93 0.61 -3.03 5.47
C LEU A 93 0.13 -1.60 5.17
N TYR A 94 0.98 -0.82 4.51
CA TYR A 94 0.62 0.48 3.96
C TYR A 94 0.71 0.48 2.43
N PHE A 95 -0.28 1.06 1.76
CA PHE A 95 -0.22 1.38 0.33
C PHE A 95 -1.20 2.51 -0.04
N HIS A 96 -1.11 2.98 -1.28
CA HIS A 96 -1.95 4.07 -1.79
C HIS A 96 -2.43 3.84 -3.23
N ASN A 97 -3.44 4.61 -3.67
CA ASN A 97 -3.96 4.55 -5.04
C ASN A 97 -3.07 5.30 -6.05
N LYS A 98 -1.79 4.91 -6.12
CA LYS A 98 -0.77 5.46 -7.03
C LYS A 98 -1.29 5.56 -8.48
N SER A 99 -0.78 6.55 -9.21
CA SER A 99 -1.13 6.91 -10.60
C SER A 99 -2.38 7.79 -10.78
N VAL A 100 -3.11 8.10 -9.71
CA VAL A 100 -4.34 8.90 -9.81
C VAL A 100 -4.11 10.30 -10.40
N THR A 101 -2.95 10.91 -10.18
CA THR A 101 -2.61 12.25 -10.71
C THR A 101 -2.06 12.24 -12.14
N LYS A 102 -1.71 11.07 -12.69
CA LYS A 102 -1.14 10.90 -14.04
C LYS A 102 -1.80 9.71 -14.76
N PRO A 103 -3.11 9.79 -15.06
CA PRO A 103 -3.89 8.64 -15.53
C PRO A 103 -3.45 8.08 -16.89
N ASN A 104 -2.85 8.90 -17.76
CA ASN A 104 -2.42 8.51 -19.10
C ASN A 104 -0.95 8.10 -19.20
N ASP A 105 -0.23 8.05 -18.08
CA ASP A 105 1.19 7.64 -18.05
C ASP A 105 1.29 6.12 -17.94
N THR A 106 1.70 5.49 -19.05
CA THR A 106 1.80 4.03 -19.17
C THR A 106 2.93 3.45 -18.32
N ILE A 107 4.03 4.20 -18.12
CA ILE A 107 5.16 3.77 -17.29
C ILE A 107 4.73 3.75 -15.83
N ILE A 108 4.05 4.81 -15.37
CA ILE A 108 3.51 4.87 -14.01
C ILE A 108 2.44 3.79 -13.80
N SER A 109 1.63 3.50 -14.82
CA SER A 109 0.65 2.42 -14.75
C SER A 109 1.31 1.04 -14.62
N HIS A 110 2.35 0.75 -15.41
CA HIS A 110 3.12 -0.48 -15.27
C HIS A 110 3.79 -0.57 -13.90
N TRP A 111 4.32 0.54 -13.39
CA TRP A 111 4.90 0.58 -12.06
C TRP A 111 3.89 0.28 -10.95
N LYS A 112 2.68 0.85 -11.06
CA LYS A 112 1.58 0.54 -10.15
C LYS A 112 1.25 -0.95 -10.17
N TYR A 113 1.05 -1.55 -11.35
CA TYR A 113 0.73 -2.98 -11.45
C TYR A 113 1.85 -3.87 -10.90
N PHE A 114 3.10 -3.48 -11.08
CA PHE A 114 4.23 -4.15 -10.46
C PHE A 114 4.15 -4.14 -8.93
N LEU A 115 3.90 -2.98 -8.33
CA LEU A 115 3.79 -2.82 -6.88
C LEU A 115 2.60 -3.60 -6.32
N GLU A 116 1.44 -3.51 -6.97
CA GLU A 116 0.23 -4.22 -6.58
C GLU A 116 0.44 -5.74 -6.64
N GLU A 117 1.07 -6.25 -7.69
CA GLU A 117 1.40 -7.67 -7.77
C GLU A 117 2.38 -8.09 -6.66
N LYS A 118 3.50 -7.37 -6.50
CA LYS A 118 4.56 -7.81 -5.60
C LYS A 118 4.21 -7.66 -4.13
N ILE A 119 3.51 -6.59 -3.77
CA ILE A 119 3.23 -6.27 -2.37
C ILE A 119 1.85 -6.79 -1.93
N LEU A 120 0.83 -6.69 -2.80
CA LEU A 120 -0.56 -7.04 -2.44
C LEU A 120 -0.96 -8.45 -2.88
N ASN A 121 -0.59 -8.87 -4.09
CA ASN A 121 -0.91 -10.23 -4.57
C ASN A 121 0.03 -11.27 -3.93
N GLN A 122 1.34 -11.00 -3.91
CA GLN A 122 2.38 -11.88 -3.34
C GLN A 122 2.66 -11.56 -1.85
N TRP A 123 1.64 -11.08 -1.13
CA TRP A 123 1.77 -10.54 0.23
C TRP A 123 2.37 -11.50 1.26
N GLY A 124 2.12 -12.81 1.10
CA GLY A 124 2.55 -13.82 2.05
C GLY A 124 4.05 -13.81 2.32
N GLN A 125 4.88 -13.56 1.30
CA GLN A 125 6.34 -13.48 1.47
C GLN A 125 6.74 -12.28 2.34
N HIS A 126 6.09 -11.13 2.16
CA HIS A 126 6.37 -9.93 2.92
C HIS A 126 5.94 -10.08 4.38
N TYR A 127 4.75 -10.63 4.61
CA TYR A 127 4.29 -10.98 5.95
C TYR A 127 5.27 -11.93 6.66
N GLN A 128 5.73 -13.00 5.98
CA GLN A 128 6.71 -13.92 6.54
C GLN A 128 8.06 -13.27 6.83
N ASN A 129 8.48 -12.25 6.07
CA ASN A 129 9.69 -11.50 6.38
C ASN A 129 9.56 -10.71 7.68
N ILE A 130 8.40 -10.09 7.93
CA ILE A 130 8.15 -9.42 9.21
C ILE A 130 8.23 -10.42 10.37
N LEU A 131 7.61 -11.60 10.23
CA LEU A 131 7.69 -12.66 11.24
C LEU A 131 9.11 -13.20 11.48
N LYS A 132 10.00 -13.11 10.49
CA LYS A 132 11.43 -13.48 10.62
C LYS A 132 12.28 -12.41 11.32
N GLY A 133 11.70 -11.27 11.69
CA GLY A 133 12.40 -10.18 12.39
C GLY A 133 12.93 -9.07 11.47
N PHE A 134 12.42 -8.94 10.24
CA PHE A 134 12.61 -7.71 9.48
C PHE A 134 11.60 -6.65 9.96
N ASP A 135 12.07 -5.41 10.12
CA ASP A 135 11.23 -4.30 10.55
C ASP A 135 10.28 -3.84 9.44
N VAL A 136 10.78 -3.85 8.21
CA VAL A 136 10.05 -3.42 7.01
C VAL A 136 10.35 -4.36 5.85
N SER A 137 9.34 -4.72 5.07
CA SER A 137 9.49 -5.51 3.86
C SER A 137 8.79 -4.84 2.68
N SER A 138 9.55 -4.58 1.61
CA SER A 138 9.04 -3.92 0.41
C SER A 138 9.91 -4.26 -0.81
N VAL A 139 9.78 -3.50 -1.89
CA VAL A 139 10.52 -3.62 -3.15
C VAL A 139 11.10 -2.27 -3.57
N ASN A 140 12.13 -2.30 -4.42
CA ASN A 140 12.71 -1.11 -5.05
C ASN A 140 13.14 -0.02 -4.05
N TYR A 141 13.90 -0.43 -3.04
CA TYR A 141 14.58 0.47 -2.12
C TYR A 141 15.65 1.29 -2.86
N LEU A 142 15.61 2.60 -2.67
CA LEU A 142 16.61 3.55 -3.16
C LEU A 142 17.31 4.19 -1.95
N ARG A 143 18.62 4.43 -2.06
CA ARG A 143 19.45 4.94 -0.95
C ARG A 143 19.60 6.47 -0.91
N SER A 144 19.35 7.14 -2.03
CA SER A 144 19.61 8.57 -2.18
C SER A 144 18.45 9.26 -2.91
N PRO A 145 17.44 9.77 -2.18
CA PRO A 145 17.22 9.62 -0.74
C PRO A 145 16.73 8.20 -0.36
N ASN A 146 16.82 7.83 0.91
CA ASN A 146 16.30 6.55 1.42
C ASN A 146 14.77 6.49 1.28
N HIS A 147 14.25 5.62 0.41
CA HIS A 147 12.82 5.35 0.28
C HIS A 147 12.54 4.07 -0.52
N PHE A 148 11.34 3.51 -0.36
CA PHE A 148 10.81 2.50 -1.29
C PHE A 148 10.09 3.19 -2.43
N SER A 149 10.61 3.10 -3.66
CA SER A 149 10.00 3.74 -4.81
C SER A 149 8.64 3.09 -5.10
N GLY A 150 7.55 3.80 -4.83
CA GLY A 150 6.23 3.18 -4.75
C GLY A 150 5.46 3.55 -3.49
N ASN A 151 6.16 3.63 -2.37
CA ASN A 151 5.63 3.81 -1.01
C ASN A 151 4.59 2.75 -0.61
N PHE A 152 4.83 1.48 -0.94
CA PHE A 152 4.03 0.33 -0.50
C PHE A 152 4.91 -0.55 0.37
N TRP A 153 4.50 -0.88 1.59
CA TRP A 153 5.39 -1.62 2.51
C TRP A 153 4.62 -2.36 3.59
N TRP A 154 5.13 -3.55 3.93
CA TRP A 154 4.78 -4.29 5.14
C TRP A 154 5.72 -3.88 6.27
N PHE A 155 5.23 -3.87 7.51
CA PHE A 155 6.01 -3.41 8.66
C PHE A 155 5.63 -4.11 9.96
N ASN A 156 6.61 -4.24 10.86
CA ASN A 156 6.35 -4.52 12.27
C ASN A 156 5.82 -3.24 12.93
N ARG A 157 4.72 -3.29 13.68
CA ARG A 157 4.22 -2.09 14.37
C ARG A 157 5.23 -1.52 15.37
N GLU A 158 6.00 -2.36 16.06
CA GLU A 158 7.00 -1.86 17.02
C GLU A 158 8.04 -0.96 16.33
N TYR A 159 8.36 -1.22 15.06
CA TYR A 159 9.31 -0.41 14.30
C TYR A 159 8.87 1.06 14.14
N ILE A 160 7.56 1.33 14.14
CA ILE A 160 7.03 2.70 14.00
C ILE A 160 7.54 3.62 15.13
N TYR A 161 7.85 3.09 16.31
CA TYR A 161 8.45 3.87 17.40
C TYR A 161 9.86 4.39 17.08
N ASN A 162 10.53 3.81 16.09
CA ASN A 162 11.85 4.24 15.62
C ASN A 162 11.78 5.30 14.51
N CYS A 163 10.59 5.53 13.94
CA CYS A 163 10.36 6.58 12.95
C CYS A 163 10.23 7.96 13.62
N PRO A 164 10.59 9.06 12.93
CA PRO A 164 10.31 10.40 13.42
C PRO A 164 8.80 10.63 13.51
N MET A 165 8.39 11.46 14.47
CA MET A 165 6.98 11.80 14.61
C MET A 165 6.44 12.45 13.32
N VAL A 166 5.27 12.03 12.84
CA VAL A 166 4.67 12.52 11.58
C VAL A 166 4.49 14.04 11.61
N ASP A 167 4.11 14.61 12.75
CA ASP A 167 3.92 16.06 12.93
C ASP A 167 5.24 16.86 12.85
N LYS A 168 6.38 16.20 13.01
CA LYS A 168 7.71 16.83 12.90
C LYS A 168 8.29 16.77 11.48
N LEU A 169 7.58 16.14 10.55
CA LEU A 169 7.99 16.10 9.14
C LEU A 169 7.74 17.47 8.47
N ASN A 170 8.31 17.66 7.28
CA ASN A 170 8.01 18.83 6.48
C ASN A 170 6.79 18.56 5.59
N HIS A 171 5.62 19.01 6.03
CA HIS A 171 4.34 18.76 5.35
C HIS A 171 4.22 19.49 3.99
N ASN A 172 5.05 20.51 3.75
CA ASN A 172 5.13 21.17 2.44
C ASN A 172 5.90 20.33 1.40
N TYR A 173 6.61 19.29 1.83
CA TYR A 173 7.38 18.40 0.96
C TYR A 173 6.79 17.00 0.99
N ARG A 174 5.91 16.69 0.02
CA ARG A 174 5.27 15.37 -0.13
C ARG A 174 6.24 14.18 -0.04
N TRP A 175 7.48 14.37 -0.49
CA TRP A 175 8.53 13.34 -0.46
C TRP A 175 8.88 12.87 0.95
N HIS A 176 8.65 13.69 1.98
CA HIS A 176 8.81 13.25 3.36
C HIS A 176 7.82 12.13 3.73
N ALA A 177 6.62 12.12 3.15
CA ALA A 177 5.67 11.02 3.33
C ALA A 177 6.18 9.74 2.64
N GLU A 178 6.75 9.86 1.44
CA GLU A 178 7.36 8.72 0.72
C GLU A 178 8.61 8.15 1.41
N GLN A 179 9.33 8.98 2.18
CA GLN A 179 10.57 8.61 2.86
C GLN A 179 10.37 8.18 4.31
N TRP A 180 9.23 8.50 4.93
CA TRP A 180 9.01 8.41 6.38
C TRP A 180 9.40 7.06 6.97
N ILE A 181 8.95 5.97 6.35
CA ILE A 181 9.22 4.62 6.84
C ILE A 181 10.72 4.26 6.82
N CYS A 182 11.50 4.90 5.96
CA CYS A 182 12.95 4.71 5.84
C CYS A 182 13.77 5.75 6.64
N MET A 183 13.13 6.70 7.32
CA MET A 183 13.81 7.66 8.19
C MET A 183 14.19 7.05 9.56
N GLY A 184 13.47 6.03 9.99
CA GLY A 184 13.80 5.25 11.18
C GLY A 184 15.02 4.34 10.96
N LYS A 185 15.68 3.95 12.06
CA LYS A 185 16.73 2.93 12.01
C LYS A 185 16.09 1.56 12.16
N GLY A 186 16.18 0.72 11.14
CA GLY A 186 15.62 -0.63 11.16
C GLY A 186 16.27 -1.56 10.14
N ASN A 187 15.95 -2.84 10.26
CA ASN A 187 16.35 -3.91 9.35
C ASN A 187 15.33 -4.06 8.23
N PHE A 188 15.68 -3.61 7.02
CA PHE A 188 14.79 -3.62 5.87
C PHE A 188 15.05 -4.80 4.95
N TYR A 189 13.99 -5.54 4.62
CA TYR A 189 14.01 -6.49 3.52
C TYR A 189 13.58 -5.80 2.23
N TYR A 190 14.42 -5.94 1.20
CA TYR A 190 14.08 -5.60 -0.17
C TYR A 190 14.84 -6.52 -1.14
N PRO A 191 14.18 -7.06 -2.17
CA PRO A 191 14.87 -7.78 -3.23
C PRO A 191 15.68 -6.82 -4.11
N ALA A 192 16.50 -7.39 -5.00
CA ALA A 192 17.17 -6.62 -6.04
C ALA A 192 16.17 -5.77 -6.86
N PHE A 193 16.63 -4.62 -7.37
CA PHE A 193 15.80 -3.72 -8.17
C PHE A 193 15.16 -4.45 -9.35
N GLN A 194 13.89 -4.15 -9.60
CA GLN A 194 13.11 -4.72 -10.69
C GLN A 194 12.57 -3.61 -11.57
N GLU A 195 12.87 -3.69 -12.87
CA GLU A 195 12.47 -2.66 -13.83
C GLU A 195 10.95 -2.71 -14.09
N PRO A 196 10.24 -1.57 -13.98
CA PRO A 196 8.85 -1.45 -14.38
C PRO A 196 8.68 -1.82 -15.86
N GLY A 197 7.61 -2.54 -16.21
CA GLY A 197 7.36 -2.96 -17.59
C GLY A 197 7.91 -4.35 -17.86
N GLU A 198 9.24 -4.52 -17.97
CA GLU A 198 9.84 -5.85 -18.22
C GLU A 198 9.38 -6.90 -17.21
N THR A 199 9.44 -6.55 -15.93
CA THR A 199 9.11 -7.48 -14.86
C THR A 199 7.61 -7.76 -14.81
N VAL A 200 6.77 -6.79 -15.17
CA VAL A 200 5.30 -6.96 -15.23
C VAL A 200 4.90 -7.96 -16.31
N PHE A 201 5.54 -7.89 -17.48
CA PHE A 201 5.26 -8.86 -18.55
C PHE A 201 5.66 -10.28 -18.15
N LYS A 202 6.79 -10.44 -17.43
CA LYS A 202 7.23 -11.75 -16.92
C LYS A 202 6.29 -12.32 -15.85
N ILE A 203 5.72 -11.48 -14.99
CA ILE A 203 4.70 -11.87 -14.01
C ILE A 203 3.48 -12.48 -14.72
N LYS A 204 2.95 -11.82 -15.76
CA LYS A 204 1.78 -12.33 -16.51
C LYS A 204 2.02 -13.70 -17.16
N GLN A 205 3.26 -14.03 -17.50
CA GLN A 205 3.62 -15.33 -18.08
C GLN A 205 3.68 -16.46 -17.03
N HIS A 206 3.98 -16.16 -15.76
CA HIS A 206 4.05 -17.17 -14.69
C HIS A 206 2.67 -17.57 -14.13
N GLY A 207 1.58 -16.94 -14.57
CA GLY A 207 0.21 -17.31 -14.22
C GLY A 207 -0.39 -18.48 -15.03
N ASN A 208 0.33 -19.02 -16.02
CA ASN A 208 -0.13 -20.08 -16.92
C ASN A 208 0.74 -21.36 -16.84
N GLN A 209 0.95 -21.90 -15.64
CA GLN A 209 1.47 -23.27 -15.51
C GLN A 209 0.58 -24.17 -14.64
N LYS A 210 0.06 -25.20 -15.33
CA LYS A 210 -0.61 -26.44 -14.90
C LYS A 210 -2.10 -26.39 -14.57
N MET A 211 -2.93 -26.41 -15.62
CA MET A 211 -3.92 -27.50 -15.73
C MET A 211 -3.25 -28.66 -16.46
N SER A 212 -2.64 -29.57 -15.71
CA SER A 212 -2.11 -30.83 -16.24
C SER A 212 -3.05 -31.96 -15.85
N HIS A 213 -3.65 -32.56 -16.88
CA HIS A 213 -4.22 -33.92 -16.95
C HIS A 213 -5.38 -34.26 -16.02
N ILE A 214 -6.60 -34.17 -16.56
CA ILE A 214 -7.61 -35.20 -16.33
C ILE A 214 -7.59 -36.07 -17.57
N GLY A 215 -6.80 -37.15 -17.50
CA GLY A 215 -6.94 -38.31 -18.35
C GLY A 215 -7.33 -39.46 -17.44
N GLU A 216 -8.58 -39.88 -17.53
CA GLU A 216 -9.10 -41.26 -17.61
C GLU A 216 -10.61 -41.19 -17.77
#